data_AF-A0A3D4G3V0-F1
#
_entry.id   AF-A0A3D4G3V0-F1
#
_cell.length_a   1.000
_cell.length_b   1.000
_cell.length_c   1.000
_cell.angle_alpha   90.00
_cell.angle_beta   90.00
_cell.angle_gamma   90.00
#
_symmetry.space_group_name_H-M   'P 1'
#
loop_
_entity.id
_entity.type
_entity.pdbx_description
1 polymer ?
#
loop_
_entity_poly.entity_id
_entity_poly.type
_entity_poly.pdbx_seq_one_letter_code
_entity_poly.pdbx_strand_id
1 'polypeptide(L)' 'MGELSLPPIQIDVGSLVQRSVATLYSHLVTRPTGRAVRLAIESLLADAGDIALSLIDLSEVNVLDFSCADEAVAKL' A
#
# COMPACT_ATOMS: atom_id res chain seq x y z
N MET A 1 1.75 12.87 26.14
CA MET A 1 1.37 12.30 24.84
C MET A 1 1.35 10.80 25.02
N GLY A 2 0.17 10.18 25.06
CA GLY A 2 0.04 8.74 25.26
C GLY A 2 0.56 7.99 24.04
N GLU A 3 1.39 6.98 24.28
CA GLU A 3 1.73 6.00 23.25
C GLU A 3 0.42 5.31 22.83
N LEU A 4 -0.03 5.56 21.60
CA LEU A 4 -1.07 4.74 20.99
C LEU A 4 -0.45 3.35 20.78
N SER A 5 -0.70 2.44 21.72
CA SER A 5 -0.43 1.01 21.56
C SER A 5 -1.46 0.39 20.59
N LEU A 6 -1.51 0.89 19.36
CA LEU A 6 -2.28 0.31 18.28
C LEU A 6 -1.44 -0.81 17.65
N PRO A 7 -1.89 -2.07 17.67
CA PRO A 7 -1.19 -3.13 16.93
C PRO A 7 -1.20 -2.76 15.44
N PRO A 8 -0.03 -2.70 14.78
CA PRO A 8 0.05 -2.21 13.41
C PRO A 8 -0.60 -3.19 12.43
N ILE A 9 -1.47 -2.67 11.58
CA ILE A 9 -2.03 -3.42 10.44
C ILE A 9 -0.90 -3.67 9.45
N GLN A 10 -0.58 -4.94 9.23
CA GLN A 10 0.46 -5.35 8.29
C GLN A 10 -0.12 -5.35 6.87
N ILE A 11 0.53 -4.61 5.98
CA ILE A 11 0.15 -4.48 4.58
C ILE A 11 1.32 -4.95 3.72
N ASP A 12 1.22 -6.15 3.17
CA ASP A 12 2.16 -6.66 2.17
C ASP A 12 1.77 -6.15 0.78
N VAL A 13 2.53 -5.19 0.26
CA VAL A 13 2.27 -4.58 -1.05
C VAL A 13 2.53 -5.56 -2.19
N GLY A 14 3.48 -6.49 -2.04
CA GLY A 14 3.76 -7.52 -3.04
C GLY A 14 2.52 -8.37 -3.30
N SER A 15 1.87 -8.85 -2.22
CA SER A 15 0.62 -9.59 -2.31
C SER A 15 -0.54 -8.76 -2.91
N LEU A 16 -0.63 -7.47 -2.57
CA LEU A 16 -1.66 -6.57 -3.08
C LEU A 16 -1.50 -6.31 -4.58
N VAL A 17 -0.26 -6.11 -5.05
CA VAL A 17 0.03 -5.93 -6.47
C VAL A 17 -0.31 -7.19 -7.26
N GLN A 18 0.05 -8.37 -6.74
CA GLN A 18 -0.25 -9.64 -7.39
C GLN A 18 -1.76 -9.89 -7.53
N ARG A 19 -2.56 -9.44 -6.56
CA ARG A 19 -4.03 -9.56 -6.59
C ARG A 19 -4.69 -8.50 -7.48
N SER A 20 -4.15 -7.29 -7.50
CA SER A 20 -4.75 -6.14 -8.18
C SER A 20 -4.34 -6.02 -9.66
N VAL A 21 -3.23 -6.64 -10.07
CA VAL A 21 -2.64 -6.46 -11.40
C VAL A 21 -2.31 -7.82 -11.99
N ALA A 22 -3.05 -8.21 -13.03
CA ALA A 22 -2.95 -9.52 -13.69
C ALA A 22 -1.67 -9.74 -14.52
N THR A 23 -0.58 -9.02 -14.23
CA THR A 23 0.70 -9.12 -14.93
C THR A 23 1.82 -9.57 -14.00
N LEU A 24 2.62 -10.50 -14.50
CA LEU A 24 3.71 -11.25 -13.86
C LEU A 24 4.85 -10.46 -13.19
N TYR A 25 4.73 -9.16 -12.98
CA TYR A 25 5.87 -8.33 -12.66
C TYR A 25 5.61 -7.39 -11.49
N SER A 26 6.42 -7.61 -10.46
CA SER A 26 6.72 -6.85 -9.22
C SER A 26 7.21 -5.42 -9.48
N HIS A 27 6.63 -4.74 -10.47
CA HIS A 27 7.04 -3.42 -10.92
C HIS A 27 5.89 -2.44 -10.69
N LEU A 28 6.03 -1.64 -9.64
CA LEU A 28 5.14 -0.52 -9.31
C LEU A 28 5.53 0.70 -10.14
N VAL A 29 5.39 0.59 -11.47
CA VAL A 29 5.99 1.56 -12.41
C VAL A 29 5.00 2.47 -13.12
N THR A 30 3.68 2.31 -12.88
CA THR A 30 2.68 3.14 -13.54
C THR A 30 1.69 3.73 -12.54
N ARG A 31 1.17 4.93 -12.84
CA ARG A 31 0.08 5.58 -12.08
C ARG A 31 -1.14 4.68 -11.86
N PRO A 32 -1.67 3.95 -12.87
CA PRO A 32 -2.77 3.01 -12.65
C PRO A 32 -2.46 1.94 -11.60
N THR A 33 -1.25 1.37 -11.62
CA THR A 33 -0.79 0.40 -10.62
C THR A 33 -0.75 1.02 -9.22
N GLY A 34 -0.21 2.24 -9.09
CA GLY A 34 -0.17 2.95 -7.81
C GLY A 34 -1.56 3.24 -7.25
N ARG A 35 -2.51 3.64 -8.12
CA ARG A 35 -3.91 3.83 -7.74
C ARG A 35 -4.55 2.55 -7.22
N ALA A 36 -4.29 1.41 -7.88
CA ALA A 36 -4.84 0.12 -7.47
C ALA A 36 -4.32 -0.31 -6.09
N VAL A 37 -3.03 -0.09 -5.82
CA VAL A 37 -2.45 -0.34 -4.49
C VAL A 37 -3.06 0.58 -3.44
N ARG A 38 -3.15 1.89 -3.73
CA ARG A 38 -3.74 2.86 -2.80
C ARG A 38 -5.17 2.49 -2.42
N LEU A 39 -6.03 2.21 -3.40
CA LEU A 39 -7.42 1.82 -3.16
C LEU A 39 -7.53 0.53 -2.33
N ALA A 40 -6.63 -0.44 -2.56
CA ALA A 40 -6.60 -1.66 -1.76
C ALA A 40 -6.20 -1.39 -0.30
N ILE A 41 -5.22 -0.50 -0.07
CA ILE A 41 -4.81 -0.07 1.26
C ILE A 41 -5.96 0.66 1.96
N GLU A 42 -6.54 1.67 1.31
CA GLU A 42 -7.70 2.42 1.84
C GLU A 42 -8.86 1.48 2.20
N SER A 43 -9.14 0.47 1.37
CA SER A 43 -10.17 -0.53 1.66
C SER A 43 -9.86 -1.41 2.87
N LEU A 44 -8.58 -1.72 3.13
CA LEU A 44 -8.19 -2.49 4.32
C LEU A 44 -8.28 -1.64 5.59
N LEU A 45 -8.04 -0.32 5.46
CA LEU A 45 -8.09 0.62 6.58
C LEU A 45 -9.50 1.13 6.88
N ALA A 46 -10.44 1.04 5.92
CA ALA A 46 -11.83 1.43 6.12
C ALA A 46 -12.49 0.72 7.32
N ASP A 47 -12.02 -0.50 7.63
CA ASP A 47 -12.55 -1.31 8.74
C ASP A 47 -11.79 -1.09 10.07
N ALA A 48 -10.74 -0.27 10.09
CA ALA A 48 -9.81 -0.16 11.23
C ALA A 48 -10.24 0.81 12.35
N GLY A 49 -11.40 1.47 12.24
CA GLY A 49 -11.88 2.46 13.21
C GLY A 49 -11.27 3.86 13.00
N ASP A 50 -11.44 4.76 13.97
CA ASP A 50 -11.10 6.18 13.83
C ASP A 50 -9.60 6.49 13.69
N ILE A 51 -8.73 5.66 14.28
CA ILE A 51 -7.27 5.80 14.21
C ILE A 51 -6.64 4.43 14.02
N ALA A 52 -5.86 4.27 12.96
CA ALA A 52 -5.13 3.06 12.64
C ALA A 52 -3.63 3.35 12.47
N LEU A 53 -2.79 2.41 12.92
CA LEU A 53 -1.37 2.37 12.59
C LEU A 53 -1.15 1.26 11.56
N SER A 54 -0.41 1.55 10.50
CA SER A 54 -0.14 0.57 9.44
C SER A 54 1.35 0.46 9.16
N LEU A 55 1.80 -0.75 8.92
CA LEU A 55 3.14 -1.06 8.44
C LEU A 55 3.03 -1.55 7.00
N ILE A 56 3.59 -0.78 6.08
CA ILE A 56 3.56 -1.07 4.64
C ILE A 56 4.88 -1.73 4.27
N ASP A 57 4.81 -3.02 3.92
CA ASP A 57 5.97 -3.80 3.48
C ASP A 57 6.12 -3.72 1.96
N LEU A 58 7.24 -3.14 1.53
CA LEU A 58 7.64 -2.98 0.12
C LEU A 58 8.80 -3.90 -0.25
N SER A 59 9.18 -4.87 0.60
CA SER A 59 10.39 -5.69 0.40
C SER A 59 10.39 -6.47 -0.92
N GLU A 60 9.22 -6.88 -1.41
CA GLU A 60 9.06 -7.57 -2.70
C GLU A 60 8.89 -6.61 -3.89
N VAL A 61 8.90 -5.29 -3.66
CA VAL A 61 8.83 -4.27 -4.71
C VAL A 61 10.23 -3.89 -5.16
N ASN A 62 10.66 -4.48 -6.28
CA ASN A 62 12.00 -4.24 -6.83
C ASN A 62 12.16 -2.87 -7.49
N VAL A 63 11.08 -2.31 -8.05
CA VAL A 63 11.11 -1.00 -8.73
C VAL A 63 9.82 -0.23 -8.42
N LEU A 64 10.00 1.00 -7.94
CA LEU A 64 8.94 1.98 -7.73
C LEU A 64 9.26 3.25 -8.55
N ASP A 65 8.46 3.54 -9.57
CA ASP A 65 8.61 4.77 -10.35
C ASP A 65 8.01 5.97 -9.59
N PHE A 66 8.52 7.18 -9.88
CA PHE A 66 8.04 8.43 -9.30
C PHE A 66 6.52 8.59 -9.45
N SER A 67 5.98 8.25 -10.62
CA SER A 67 4.56 8.40 -10.91
C SER A 67 3.67 7.48 -10.04
N CYS A 68 4.21 6.33 -9.62
CA CYS A 68 3.55 5.38 -8.75
C CYS A 68 3.75 5.73 -7.27
N ALA A 69 4.94 6.19 -6.88
CA ALA A 69 5.22 6.71 -5.53
C ALA A 69 4.33 7.91 -5.20
N ASP A 70 4.20 8.87 -6.14
CA ASP A 70 3.30 10.02 -6.00
C ASP A 70 1.84 9.58 -5.83
N GLU A 71 1.39 8.55 -6.55
CA GLU A 71 0.01 8.08 -6.45
C GLU A 71 -0.25 7.26 -5.18
N ALA A 72 0.66 6.35 -4.80
CA ALA A 72 0.43 5.36 -3.75
C ALA A 72 1.01 5.76 -2.39
N VAL A 73 2.08 6.55 -2.34
CA VAL A 73 2.72 6.95 -1.07
C VAL A 73 2.33 8.38 -0.71
N ALA A 74 2.37 9.32 -1.66
CA ALA A 74 2.12 10.73 -1.36
C ALA A 74 0.63 11.07 -1.17
N LYS A 75 -0.28 10.20 -1.61
CA LYS A 75 -1.74 10.38 -1.47
C LYS A 75 -2.39 9.49 -0.41
N LEU A 76 -1.61 8.61 0.23
CA LEU A 76 -2.00 8.00 1.51
C LEU A 76 -1.76 9.03 2.62
#